data_AF-A0A7S2D5S0-F1
#
_entry.id   AF-A0A7S2D5S0-F1
#
_cell.length_a   1.000
_cell.length_b   1.000
_cell.length_c   1.000
_cell.angle_alpha   90.00
_cell.angle_beta   90.00
_cell.angle_gamma   90.00
#
_symmetry.space_group_name_H-M   'P 1'
#
loop_
_entity.id
_entity.type
_entity.pdbx_description
1 polymer ?
#
loop_
_entity_poly.entity_id
_entity_poly.type
_entity_poly.pdbx_seq_one_letter_code
_entity_poly.pdbx_strand_id
1 'polypeptide(L)'
;GKCADAHRCAGRAFYALGRINMAERSWKRANELAAASTRDKGAEAHAAAAARGSIDREAGITAPMHAALREAATALLGQTVELFGLSSTELNGRRGLAVKSEEAKGRMAVRVEGMGMRSVKLINLRLVP
;
A
#
# COMPACT_ATOMS: atom_id res chain seq x y z
N GLY A 1 -7.20 15.13 -12.43
CA GLY A 1 -6.83 16.55 -12.29
C GLY A 1 -5.49 16.66 -11.62
N LYS A 2 -4.60 17.55 -12.08
CA LYS A 2 -3.19 17.67 -11.64
C LYS A 2 -3.02 17.72 -10.10
N CYS A 3 -4.01 18.26 -9.39
CA CYS A 3 -4.03 18.31 -7.92
C CYS A 3 -4.19 16.93 -7.25
N ALA A 4 -4.94 16.00 -7.85
CA ALA A 4 -5.09 14.64 -7.32
C ALA A 4 -3.78 13.84 -7.42
N ASP A 5 -3.04 14.00 -8.51
CA ASP A 5 -1.76 13.33 -8.71
C ASP A 5 -0.69 13.87 -7.76
N ALA A 6 -0.66 15.19 -7.50
CA ALA A 6 0.21 15.80 -6.50
C ALA A 6 -0.01 15.21 -5.10
N HIS A 7 -1.27 15.02 -4.69
CA HIS A 7 -1.60 14.40 -3.41
C HIS A 7 -1.24 12.90 -3.37
N ARG A 8 -1.33 12.17 -4.49
CA ARG A 8 -0.85 10.78 -4.57
C ARG A 8 0.67 10.69 -4.42
N CYS A 9 1.42 11.56 -5.09
CA CYS A 9 2.87 11.68 -4.95
C CYS A 9 3.27 12.03 -3.52
N ALA A 10 2.62 13.02 -2.91
CA ALA A 10 2.85 13.39 -1.51
C ALA A 10 2.56 12.22 -0.55
N GLY A 11 1.48 11.48 -0.78
CA GLY A 11 1.15 10.31 0.04
C GLY A 11 2.21 9.21 -0.03
N ARG A 12 2.77 8.93 -1.22
CA ARG A 12 3.91 8.00 -1.38
C ARG A 12 5.14 8.48 -0.63
N ALA A 13 5.46 9.77 -0.72
CA ALA A 13 6.59 10.35 0.02
C ALA A 13 6.40 10.27 1.54
N PHE A 14 5.21 10.60 2.05
CA PHE A 14 4.92 10.48 3.48
C PHE A 14 4.96 9.04 3.98
N TYR A 15 4.52 8.08 3.15
CA TYR A 15 4.60 6.66 3.49
C TYR A 15 6.04 6.18 3.59
N ALA A 16 6.90 6.53 2.61
CA ALA A 16 8.32 6.22 2.65
C ALA A 16 9.05 6.83 3.86
N LEU A 17 8.60 8.00 4.33
CA LEU A 17 9.11 8.67 5.53
C LEU A 17 8.49 8.16 6.85
N GLY A 18 7.64 7.12 6.81
CA GLY A 18 6.97 6.58 8.00
C GLY A 18 5.87 7.49 8.59
N ARG A 19 5.47 8.55 7.89
CA ARG A 19 4.46 9.53 8.33
C ARG A 19 3.04 9.09 7.93
N ILE A 20 2.57 7.99 8.53
CA ILE A 20 1.32 7.29 8.13
C ILE A 20 0.09 8.21 8.13
N ASN A 21 -0.14 8.96 9.20
CA ASN A 21 -1.28 9.89 9.29
C ASN A 21 -1.25 10.96 8.18
N MET A 22 -0.07 11.37 7.71
CA MET A 22 0.05 12.33 6.61
C MET A 22 -0.15 11.65 5.25
N ALA A 23 0.33 10.42 5.09
CA ALA A 23 0.10 9.63 3.88
C ALA A 23 -1.40 9.38 3.66
N GLU A 24 -2.10 8.92 4.70
CA GLU A 24 -3.55 8.66 4.67
C GLU A 24 -4.36 9.91 4.33
N ARG A 25 -4.05 11.05 4.98
CA ARG A 25 -4.70 12.33 4.68
C ARG A 25 -4.46 12.78 3.25
N SER A 26 -3.23 12.63 2.73
CA SER A 26 -2.91 12.99 1.34
C SER A 26 -3.67 12.12 0.36
N TRP A 27 -3.73 10.80 0.56
CA TRP A 27 -4.48 9.92 -0.34
C TRP A 27 -5.99 10.14 -0.28
N LYS A 28 -6.55 10.42 0.90
CA LYS A 28 -7.97 10.80 1.04
C LYS A 28 -8.28 12.06 0.22
N ARG A 29 -7.42 13.09 0.31
CA ARG A 29 -7.59 14.33 -0.43
C ARG A 29 -7.43 14.16 -1.94
N ALA A 30 -6.52 13.30 -2.39
CA ALA A 30 -6.39 12.95 -3.81
C ALA A 30 -7.71 12.39 -4.37
N ASN A 31 -8.41 11.57 -3.58
CA ASN A 31 -9.65 10.95 -4.01
C ASN A 31 -10.82 11.94 -4.04
N GLU A 32 -10.93 12.79 -3.02
CA GLU A 32 -11.89 13.90 -3.01
C GLU A 32 -11.73 14.80 -4.24
N LEU A 33 -10.49 15.12 -4.61
CA LEU A 33 -10.18 15.94 -5.79
C LEU A 33 -10.41 15.19 -7.11
N ALA A 34 -10.18 13.88 -7.15
CA ALA A 34 -10.50 13.06 -8.32
C ALA A 34 -12.01 12.96 -8.55
N ALA A 35 -12.79 12.79 -7.47
CA ALA A 35 -14.25 12.76 -7.50
C ALA A 35 -14.88 14.13 -7.77
N ALA A 36 -14.24 15.22 -7.37
CA ALA A 36 -14.64 16.57 -7.75
C ALA A 36 -14.32 16.87 -9.22
N SER A 37 -13.17 16.38 -9.73
CA SER A 37 -12.75 16.58 -11.12
C SER A 37 -13.62 15.84 -12.14
N THR A 38 -14.40 14.83 -11.74
CA THR A 38 -15.36 14.14 -12.62
C THR A 38 -16.71 14.82 -12.67
N ARG A 39 -17.07 15.66 -11.68
CA ARG A 39 -18.30 16.46 -11.71
C ARG A 39 -18.22 17.69 -12.61
N ASP A 40 -17.02 18.18 -12.87
CA ASP A 40 -16.78 19.34 -13.75
C ASP A 40 -16.69 18.96 -15.24
N LYS A 41 -16.54 17.67 -15.57
CA LYS A 41 -16.42 17.14 -16.95
C LYS A 41 -17.68 16.41 -17.43
N GLY A 42 -18.84 16.87 -16.96
CA GLY A 42 -20.16 16.35 -17.33
C GLY A 42 -20.74 16.97 -18.61
N ALA A 43 -19.90 17.41 -19.54
CA ALA A 43 -20.30 17.68 -20.92
C ALA A 43 -19.21 17.08 -21.81
N GLU A 44 -19.62 16.23 -22.77
CA GLU A 44 -18.80 15.60 -23.81
C GLU A 44 -17.96 14.37 -23.39
N ALA A 45 -18.56 13.18 -23.54
CA ALA A 45 -18.20 12.24 -24.61
C ALA A 45 -18.68 10.82 -24.24
N HIS A 46 -19.83 10.44 -24.79
CA HIS A 46 -20.18 9.05 -25.02
C HIS A 46 -19.25 8.48 -26.09
N ALA A 47 -18.52 7.40 -25.77
CA ALA A 47 -18.29 6.23 -26.62
C ALA A 47 -17.00 5.50 -26.22
N ALA A 48 -17.15 4.31 -25.64
CA ALA A 48 -16.41 3.09 -25.97
C ALA A 48 -16.48 2.13 -24.76
N ALA A 49 -17.64 1.48 -24.63
CA ALA A 49 -17.79 0.30 -23.82
C ALA A 49 -17.39 -0.93 -24.67
N ALA A 50 -16.42 -1.70 -24.23
CA ALA A 50 -16.40 -3.16 -24.40
C ALA A 50 -15.16 -3.75 -23.72
N ALA A 51 -15.34 -4.34 -22.54
CA ALA A 51 -15.10 -5.76 -22.31
C ALA A 51 -14.87 -6.06 -20.82
N ARG A 52 -15.75 -6.92 -20.31
CA ARG A 52 -15.59 -7.85 -19.18
C ARG A 52 -15.82 -7.31 -17.77
N GLY A 53 -16.89 -7.84 -17.19
CA GLY A 53 -16.82 -8.38 -15.84
C GLY A 53 -17.45 -7.49 -14.79
N SER A 54 -18.76 -7.56 -14.70
CA SER A 54 -19.55 -7.19 -13.54
C SER A 54 -19.11 -7.98 -12.30
N ILE A 55 -18.24 -7.39 -11.46
CA ILE A 55 -18.10 -7.72 -10.04
C ILE A 55 -17.62 -6.48 -9.26
N ASP A 56 -18.40 -6.15 -8.23
CA ASP A 56 -18.07 -5.36 -7.04
C ASP A 56 -17.86 -3.83 -7.15
N ARG A 57 -18.94 -3.13 -6.83
CA ARG A 57 -19.08 -1.66 -6.76
C ARG A 57 -18.44 -1.02 -5.51
N GLU A 58 -17.48 -1.67 -4.86
CA GLU A 58 -16.86 -1.17 -3.61
C GLU A 58 -15.34 -0.88 -3.71
N ALA A 59 -14.74 -0.88 -4.90
CA ALA A 59 -13.29 -0.77 -5.08
C ALA A 59 -12.75 0.68 -5.26
N GLY A 60 -13.51 1.72 -4.89
CA GLY A 60 -13.18 3.11 -5.25
C GLY A 60 -12.07 3.79 -4.44
N ILE A 61 -11.64 3.24 -3.30
CA ILE A 61 -10.72 3.93 -2.36
C ILE A 61 -9.49 3.07 -1.99
N THR A 62 -9.61 1.75 -2.01
CA THR A 62 -8.59 0.78 -1.56
C THR A 62 -7.69 0.26 -2.69
N ALA A 63 -8.15 0.25 -3.94
CA ALA A 63 -7.46 -0.35 -5.08
C ALA A 63 -6.01 0.16 -5.32
N PRO A 64 -5.73 1.48 -5.33
CA PRO A 64 -4.37 1.96 -5.60
C PRO A 64 -3.40 1.73 -4.43
N MET A 65 -3.90 1.74 -3.19
CA MET A 65 -3.09 1.43 -1.99
C MET A 65 -2.74 -0.06 -1.93
N HIS A 66 -3.73 -0.92 -2.24
CA HIS A 66 -3.52 -2.36 -2.31
C HIS A 66 -2.55 -2.75 -3.43
N ALA A 67 -2.59 -2.07 -4.58
CA ALA A 67 -1.64 -2.30 -5.67
C ALA A 67 -0.19 -2.00 -5.26
N ALA A 68 0.06 -0.84 -4.63
CA ALA A 68 1.40 -0.47 -4.19
C ALA A 68 1.92 -1.36 -3.03
N LEU A 69 1.06 -1.70 -2.07
CA LEU A 69 1.38 -2.65 -1.00
C LEU A 69 1.69 -4.04 -1.55
N ARG A 70 0.93 -4.49 -2.56
CA ARG A 70 1.15 -5.77 -3.22
C ARG A 70 2.48 -5.82 -3.95
N GLU A 71 2.81 -4.78 -4.72
CA GLU A 71 4.09 -4.68 -5.42
C GLU A 71 5.27 -4.73 -4.43
N ALA A 72 5.21 -3.93 -3.37
CA ALA A 72 6.22 -3.95 -2.31
C ALA A 72 6.28 -5.32 -1.60
N ALA A 73 5.15 -5.96 -1.35
CA ALA A 73 5.11 -7.28 -0.75
C ALA A 73 5.76 -8.33 -1.66
N THR A 74 5.43 -8.31 -2.95
CA THR A 74 6.01 -9.21 -3.95
C THR A 74 7.52 -9.03 -4.07
N ALA A 75 8.02 -7.79 -4.00
CA ALA A 75 9.45 -7.52 -4.02
C ALA A 75 10.20 -8.10 -2.81
N LEU A 76 9.54 -8.19 -1.65
CA LEU A 76 10.12 -8.75 -0.43
C LEU A 76 9.99 -10.28 -0.35
N LEU A 77 9.10 -10.92 -1.12
CA LEU A 77 8.92 -12.36 -1.05
C LEU A 77 10.21 -13.12 -1.40
N GLY A 78 10.57 -14.07 -0.55
CA GLY A 78 11.80 -14.85 -0.66
C GLY A 78 13.06 -14.09 -0.21
N GLN A 79 12.94 -12.83 0.21
CA GLN A 79 14.07 -12.02 0.65
C GLN A 79 14.28 -12.10 2.16
N THR A 80 15.54 -11.92 2.57
CA THR A 80 15.88 -11.68 3.96
C THR A 80 15.54 -10.25 4.31
N VAL A 81 14.66 -10.09 5.30
CA VAL A 81 14.21 -8.81 5.79
C VAL A 81 14.55 -8.69 7.26
N GLU A 82 14.85 -7.47 7.70
CA GLU A 82 14.99 -7.16 9.11
C GLU A 82 13.77 -6.44 9.63
N LEU A 83 13.33 -6.87 10.81
CA LEU A 83 12.21 -6.29 11.53
C LEU A 83 12.70 -5.03 12.24
N PHE A 84 11.97 -3.92 12.07
CA PHE A 84 12.28 -2.65 12.72
C PHE A 84 11.00 -1.85 13.03
N GLY A 85 11.09 -0.88 13.94
CA GLY A 85 9.96 0.01 14.25
C GLY A 85 8.75 -0.70 14.88
N LEU A 86 8.91 -1.93 15.38
CA LEU A 86 7.87 -2.65 16.10
C LEU A 86 7.76 -2.16 17.54
N SER A 87 6.53 -2.18 18.06
CA SER A 87 6.26 -1.91 19.48
C SER A 87 6.90 -2.95 20.41
N SER A 88 7.05 -4.19 19.94
CA SER A 88 7.86 -5.20 20.62
C SER A 88 9.31 -5.03 20.18
N THR A 89 10.12 -4.44 21.05
CA THR A 89 11.53 -4.12 20.79
C THR A 89 12.40 -5.37 20.65
N GLU A 90 12.00 -6.49 21.25
CA GLU A 90 12.70 -7.78 21.16
C GLU A 90 12.78 -8.35 19.74
N LEU A 91 11.85 -7.93 18.88
CA LEU A 91 11.80 -8.29 17.47
C LEU A 91 12.60 -7.34 16.59
N ASN A 92 12.86 -6.11 17.04
CA ASN A 92 13.61 -5.12 16.26
C ASN A 92 15.08 -5.54 16.16
N GLY A 93 15.67 -5.38 14.97
CA GLY A 93 17.04 -5.81 14.69
C GLY A 93 17.16 -7.28 14.26
N ARG A 94 16.08 -8.07 14.39
CA ARG A 94 16.10 -9.48 14.00
C ARG A 94 15.80 -9.65 12.53
N ARG A 95 16.47 -10.63 11.91
CA ARG A 95 16.33 -10.98 10.50
C ARG A 95 15.42 -12.19 10.33
N GLY A 96 14.67 -12.20 9.24
CA GLY A 96 13.85 -13.34 8.87
C GLY A 96 13.55 -13.37 7.38
N LEU A 97 13.07 -14.52 6.93
CA LEU A 97 12.72 -14.75 5.54
C LEU A 97 11.26 -14.36 5.31
N ALA A 98 11.01 -13.41 4.42
CA ALA A 98 9.66 -13.08 4.00
C ALA A 98 9.10 -14.21 3.13
N VAL A 99 8.06 -14.88 3.60
CA VAL A 99 7.54 -16.13 3.00
C VAL A 99 6.17 -15.98 2.38
N LYS A 100 5.33 -15.06 2.87
CA LYS A 100 3.97 -14.89 2.34
C LYS A 100 3.43 -13.49 2.58
N SER A 101 2.79 -12.91 1.58
CA SER A 101 2.03 -11.66 1.70
C SER A 101 0.59 -11.93 2.19
N GLU A 102 0.14 -11.19 3.21
CA GLU A 102 -1.25 -11.11 3.68
C GLU A 102 -1.87 -9.79 3.16
N GLU A 103 -2.20 -9.74 1.87
CA GLU A 103 -2.74 -8.54 1.19
C GLU A 103 -3.98 -7.97 1.89
N ALA A 104 -4.89 -8.84 2.33
CA ALA A 104 -6.11 -8.45 3.03
C ALA A 104 -5.85 -7.66 4.33
N LYS A 105 -4.67 -7.82 4.93
CA LYS A 105 -4.27 -7.14 6.17
C LYS A 105 -3.14 -6.12 5.97
N GLY A 106 -2.59 -6.02 4.75
CA GLY A 106 -1.40 -5.23 4.45
C GLY A 106 -0.16 -5.66 5.26
N ARG A 107 -0.01 -6.97 5.51
CA ARG A 107 1.08 -7.55 6.31
C ARG A 107 1.86 -8.58 5.52
N MET A 108 3.08 -8.86 5.98
CA MET A 108 3.97 -9.89 5.46
C MET A 108 4.25 -10.90 6.57
N ALA A 109 4.08 -12.17 6.26
CA ALA A 109 4.53 -13.26 7.09
C ALA A 109 6.03 -13.45 6.89
N VAL A 110 6.78 -13.24 7.97
CA VAL A 110 8.23 -13.37 8.02
C VAL A 110 8.57 -14.53 8.96
N ARG A 111 9.34 -15.50 8.48
CA ARG A 111 9.92 -16.56 9.30
C ARG A 111 11.18 -16.03 9.95
N VAL A 112 11.12 -15.75 11.23
CA VAL A 112 12.26 -15.26 12.01
C VAL A 112 12.96 -16.43 12.69
N GLU A 113 14.28 -16.51 12.58
CA GLU A 113 15.07 -17.57 13.18
C GLU A 113 14.87 -17.60 14.71
N GLY A 114 14.66 -18.80 15.26
CA GLY A 114 14.43 -19.01 16.70
C GLY A 114 13.08 -18.53 17.24
N MET A 115 12.20 -17.93 16.43
CA MET A 115 10.90 -17.41 16.89
C MET A 115 9.70 -17.81 16.02
N GLY A 116 9.95 -18.46 14.89
CA GLY A 116 8.90 -18.93 13.99
C GLY A 116 8.29 -17.82 13.13
N MET A 117 7.02 -17.99 12.76
CA MET A 117 6.33 -17.10 11.82
C MET A 117 5.80 -15.84 12.54
N ARG A 118 6.05 -14.66 11.96
CA ARG A 118 5.54 -13.37 12.45
C ARG A 118 4.85 -12.60 11.33
N SER A 119 3.63 -12.14 11.60
CA SER A 119 2.87 -11.29 10.66
C SER A 119 3.14 -9.81 10.96
N VAL A 120 3.94 -9.19 10.11
CA VAL A 120 4.51 -7.85 10.32
C VAL A 120 4.07 -6.89 9.20
N LYS A 121 3.82 -5.62 9.52
CA LYS A 121 3.50 -4.61 8.50
C LYS A 121 4.71 -4.40 7.59
N LEU A 122 4.49 -4.17 6.29
CA LEU A 122 5.59 -3.93 5.33
C LEU A 122 6.49 -2.76 5.75
N ILE A 123 5.93 -1.72 6.34
CA ILE A 123 6.70 -0.55 6.83
C ILE A 123 7.69 -0.88 7.94
N ASN A 124 7.52 -2.02 8.62
CA ASN A 124 8.36 -2.47 9.70
C ASN A 124 9.38 -3.52 9.22
N LEU A 125 9.55 -3.63 7.90
CA LEU A 125 10.48 -4.54 7.25
C LEU A 125 11.44 -3.74 6.39
N ARG A 126 12.74 -3.95 6.59
CA ARG A 126 13.79 -3.43 5.72
C ARG A 126 14.41 -4.58 4.96
N LEU A 127 14.60 -4.41 3.66
CA LEU A 127 15.40 -5.36 2.89
C LEU A 127 16.84 -5.30 3.40
N VAL A 128 17.44 -6.46 3.66
CA VAL A 128 18.85 -6.55 4.03
C VAL A 128 19.57 -7.28 2.89
N PRO A 129 20.65 -6.70 2.33
CA PRO A 129 21.47 -7.37 1.33
C PRO A 129 22.21 -8.60 1.90
#